data_AF-A0A147JWT9-F1
#
_entry.id   AF-A0A147JWT9-F1
#
_cell.length_a   1.000
_cell.length_b   1.000
_cell.length_c   1.000
_cell.angle_alpha   90.00
_cell.angle_beta   90.00
_cell.angle_gamma   90.00
#
_symmetry.space_group_name_H-M   'P 1'
#
loop_
_entity.id
_entity.type
_entity.pdbx_description
1 polymer ?
#
loop_
_entity_poly.entity_id
_entity_poly.type
_entity_poly.pdbx_seq_one_letter_code
_entity_poly.pdbx_strand_id
1 'polypeptide(L)'
;MPLKMVVADPKTGKSYKLEVREPEARRLIGLRIGDKFDGGIAGLPGYELQITGGTDRDGFPMRPDISGSGRVSVLLAGGPGFSPRRPGERRRKMVRGSRVSEDIVQLNVVITKWGEKPVEEIIQPKEAKQG
;
A
#
# COMPACT_ATOMS: atom_id res chain seq x y z
N MET A 1 0.07 6.97 14.21
CA MET A 1 1.42 6.76 13.62
C MET A 1 1.37 7.21 12.18
N PRO A 2 2.43 7.80 11.59
CA PRO A 2 2.41 8.19 10.19
C PRO A 2 2.29 6.94 9.30
N LEU A 3 1.38 6.99 8.34
CA LEU A 3 1.18 5.94 7.34
C LEU A 3 2.21 6.13 6.23
N LYS A 4 3.04 5.12 5.98
CA LYS A 4 3.99 5.15 4.86
C LYS A 4 3.26 4.74 3.59
N MET A 5 3.35 5.53 2.54
CA MET A 5 2.79 5.21 1.24
C MET A 5 3.91 5.06 0.22
N VAL A 6 3.93 3.93 -0.48
CA VAL A 6 4.85 3.68 -1.58
C VAL A 6 4.07 3.81 -2.89
N VAL A 7 4.36 4.86 -3.63
CA VAL A 7 3.74 5.16 -4.93
C VAL A 7 4.64 4.64 -6.04
N ALA A 8 4.16 3.66 -6.80
CA ALA A 8 4.83 3.13 -7.98
C ALA A 8 4.32 3.83 -9.24
N ASP A 9 5.24 4.32 -10.06
CA ASP A 9 4.96 4.86 -11.40
C ASP A 9 5.33 3.82 -12.48
N PRO A 10 4.34 3.19 -13.13
CA PRO A 10 4.60 2.16 -14.13
C PRO A 10 5.21 2.71 -15.43
N LYS A 11 5.16 4.02 -15.69
CA LYS A 11 5.79 4.61 -16.89
C LYS A 11 7.29 4.79 -16.73
N THR A 12 7.71 5.30 -15.58
CA THR A 12 9.13 5.56 -15.29
C THR A 12 9.81 4.36 -14.64
N GLY A 13 9.04 3.40 -14.11
CA GLY A 13 9.54 2.26 -13.35
C GLY A 13 10.09 2.66 -11.97
N LYS A 14 9.89 3.92 -11.55
CA LYS A 14 10.36 4.43 -10.27
C LYS A 14 9.29 4.29 -9.21
N SER A 15 9.74 4.20 -7.96
CA SER A 15 8.87 4.15 -6.78
C SER A 15 9.29 5.22 -5.79
N TYR A 16 8.30 5.92 -5.24
CA TYR A 16 8.52 7.02 -4.31
C TYR A 16 7.88 6.72 -2.96
N LYS A 17 8.55 7.11 -1.89
CA LYS A 17 8.05 6.94 -0.52
C LYS A 17 7.51 8.27 -0.04
N LEU A 18 6.27 8.27 0.43
CA LEU A 18 5.58 9.42 0.98
C LEU A 18 5.09 9.09 2.38
N GLU A 19 5.07 10.08 3.25
CA GLU A 19 4.49 9.96 4.58
C GLU A 19 3.16 10.70 4.62
N VAL A 20 2.08 9.96 4.84
CA VAL A 20 0.73 10.51 5.00
C VAL A 20 0.46 10.66 6.49
N ARG A 21 0.19 11.90 6.92
CA ARG A 21 -0.15 12.22 8.30
C ARG A 21 -1.68 12.14 8.50
N GLU A 22 -2.11 12.21 9.75
CA GLU A 22 -3.53 12.45 10.05
C GLU A 22 -3.84 13.93 9.84
N PRO A 23 -4.98 14.31 9.22
CA PRO A 23 -6.21 13.54 9.02
C PRO A 23 -6.35 12.77 7.69
N GLU A 24 -5.45 12.96 6.73
CA GLU A 24 -5.55 12.37 5.38
C GLU A 24 -5.53 10.84 5.42
N ALA A 25 -4.70 10.26 6.28
CA ALA A 25 -4.62 8.81 6.48
C ALA A 25 -5.98 8.18 6.85
N ARG A 26 -6.83 8.92 7.58
CA ARG A 26 -8.17 8.42 7.97
C ARG A 26 -9.11 8.27 6.79
N ARG A 27 -8.92 9.04 5.72
CA ARG A 27 -9.73 8.95 4.49
C ARG A 27 -9.45 7.66 3.71
N LEU A 28 -8.31 7.02 3.94
CA LEU A 28 -7.93 5.77 3.29
C LEU A 28 -8.48 4.54 4.04
N ILE A 29 -8.94 4.71 5.28
CA ILE A 29 -9.51 3.63 6.09
C ILE A 29 -10.85 3.21 5.48
N GLY A 30 -11.05 1.89 5.35
CA GLY A 30 -12.27 1.32 4.78
C GLY A 30 -12.18 0.99 3.29
N LEU A 31 -11.22 1.59 2.56
CA LEU A 31 -10.89 1.21 1.19
C LEU A 31 -10.33 -0.22 1.15
N ARG A 32 -10.44 -0.86 -0.01
CA ARG A 32 -9.91 -2.20 -0.26
C ARG A 32 -8.74 -2.16 -1.23
N ILE A 33 -7.93 -3.21 -1.22
CA ILE A 33 -7.00 -3.50 -2.30
C ILE A 33 -7.80 -3.58 -3.61
N GLY A 34 -7.35 -2.83 -4.61
CA GLY A 34 -7.99 -2.68 -5.91
C GLY A 34 -8.76 -1.36 -6.07
N ASP A 35 -9.13 -0.70 -4.96
CA ASP A 35 -9.86 0.56 -5.02
C ASP A 35 -8.95 1.70 -5.49
N LYS A 36 -9.58 2.65 -6.19
CA LYS A 36 -8.93 3.87 -6.69
C LYS A 36 -9.33 5.06 -5.84
N PHE A 37 -8.39 5.95 -5.60
CA PHE A 37 -8.59 7.17 -4.83
C PHE A 37 -7.77 8.33 -5.41
N ASP A 38 -8.14 9.55 -5.02
CA ASP A 38 -7.45 10.76 -5.45
C ASP A 38 -6.08 10.88 -4.76
N GLY A 39 -5.05 11.05 -5.58
CA GLY A 39 -3.67 11.26 -5.16
C GLY A 39 -3.46 12.54 -4.35
N GLY A 40 -4.42 13.48 -4.38
CA GLY A 40 -4.41 14.66 -3.51
C GLY A 40 -4.26 14.32 -2.02
N ILE A 41 -4.79 13.17 -1.58
CA ILE A 41 -4.65 12.67 -0.20
C ILE A 41 -3.18 12.39 0.17
N ALA A 42 -2.37 12.00 -0.82
CA ALA A 42 -0.95 11.69 -0.65
C ALA A 42 -0.03 12.85 -1.06
N GLY A 43 -0.57 14.04 -1.36
CA GLY A 43 0.21 15.18 -1.85
C GLY A 43 0.52 15.13 -3.35
N LEU A 44 -0.18 14.31 -4.13
CA LEU A 44 -0.07 14.21 -5.59
C LEU A 44 -1.37 14.72 -6.24
N PRO A 45 -1.62 16.04 -6.29
CA PRO A 45 -2.84 16.59 -6.85
C PRO A 45 -2.98 16.24 -8.34
N GLY A 46 -4.17 15.82 -8.75
CA GLY A 46 -4.47 15.47 -10.15
C GLY A 46 -4.06 14.05 -10.56
N TYR A 47 -3.54 13.23 -9.64
CA TYR A 47 -3.22 11.83 -9.88
C TYR A 47 -4.34 10.91 -9.38
N GLU A 48 -4.59 9.80 -10.05
CA GLU A 48 -5.46 8.73 -9.55
C GLU A 48 -4.59 7.53 -9.14
N LEU A 49 -4.65 7.17 -7.86
CA LEU A 49 -3.86 6.09 -7.27
C LEU A 49 -4.75 4.88 -7.01
N GLN A 50 -4.19 3.68 -7.21
CA GLN A 50 -4.86 2.41 -6.91
C GLN A 50 -4.10 1.65 -5.83
N ILE A 51 -4.81 1.16 -4.83
CA ILE A 51 -4.21 0.35 -3.76
C ILE A 51 -3.90 -1.05 -4.29
N THR A 52 -2.65 -1.48 -4.23
CA THR A 52 -2.23 -2.83 -4.65
C THR A 52 -1.95 -3.75 -3.48
N GLY A 53 -1.64 -3.20 -2.30
CA GLY A 53 -1.41 -3.97 -1.09
C GLY A 53 -0.87 -3.13 0.04
N GLY A 54 -0.35 -3.80 1.06
CA GLY A 54 0.24 -3.14 2.21
C GLY A 54 0.78 -4.13 3.23
N THR A 55 1.35 -3.60 4.29
CA THR A 55 1.86 -4.37 5.43
C THR A 55 1.35 -3.81 6.75
N ASP A 56 1.03 -4.74 7.63
CA ASP A 56 0.64 -4.47 9.00
C ASP A 56 1.87 -4.11 9.86
N ARG A 57 1.64 -3.55 11.06
CA ARG A 57 2.68 -3.24 12.05
C ARG A 57 3.55 -4.43 12.43
N ASP A 58 2.95 -5.63 12.46
CA ASP A 58 3.66 -6.87 12.78
C ASP A 58 4.27 -7.56 11.53
N GLY A 59 4.29 -6.87 10.39
CA GLY A 59 4.91 -7.35 9.15
C GLY A 59 4.05 -8.33 8.35
N PHE A 60 2.78 -8.55 8.73
CA PHE A 60 1.88 -9.37 7.95
C PHE A 60 1.46 -8.65 6.67
N PRO A 61 1.59 -9.30 5.49
CA PRO A 61 1.14 -8.70 4.24
C PRO A 61 -0.38 -8.74 4.15
N MET A 62 -0.94 -7.72 3.52
CA MET A 62 -2.33 -7.72 3.10
C MET A 62 -2.52 -8.60 1.86
N ARG A 63 -3.68 -9.24 1.75
CA ARG A 63 -4.02 -10.09 0.61
C ARG A 63 -5.39 -9.73 0.03
N PRO A 64 -5.52 -9.51 -1.30
CA PRO A 64 -6.78 -9.13 -1.93
C PRO A 64 -7.88 -10.18 -1.76
N ASP A 65 -7.51 -11.47 -1.79
CA ASP A 65 -8.43 -12.62 -1.72
C ASP A 65 -9.19 -12.71 -0.38
N ILE A 66 -8.72 -12.03 0.66
CA ILE A 66 -9.25 -12.16 2.02
C ILE A 66 -10.04 -10.92 2.35
N SER A 67 -11.35 -11.09 2.53
CA SER A 67 -12.22 -9.99 2.95
C SER A 67 -12.01 -9.62 4.42
N GLY A 68 -12.17 -8.34 4.74
CA GLY A 68 -12.08 -7.82 6.10
C GLY A 68 -10.79 -7.02 6.35
N SER A 69 -10.73 -6.40 7.52
CA SER A 69 -9.58 -5.60 7.96
C SER A 69 -8.66 -6.35 8.93
N GLY A 70 -9.12 -7.46 9.50
CA GLY A 70 -8.38 -8.21 10.52
C GLY A 70 -7.35 -9.19 9.96
N ARG A 71 -6.67 -9.88 10.88
CA ARG A 71 -5.77 -10.99 10.57
C ARG A 71 -6.51 -12.31 10.58
N VAL A 72 -6.20 -13.17 9.63
CA VAL A 72 -6.78 -14.51 9.54
C VAL A 72 -5.70 -15.54 9.25
N SER A 73 -5.89 -16.75 9.77
CA SER A 73 -5.03 -17.88 9.49
C SER A 73 -5.60 -18.67 8.33
N VAL A 74 -4.90 -18.69 7.20
CA VAL A 74 -5.33 -19.42 6.00
C VAL A 74 -4.26 -20.41 5.55
N LEU A 75 -4.71 -21.51 4.94
CA LEU A 75 -3.83 -22.48 4.32
C LEU A 75 -3.36 -21.92 2.96
N LEU A 76 -2.09 -21.56 2.86
CA LEU A 76 -1.50 -20.98 1.65
C LEU A 76 -0.79 -22.06 0.84
N ALA A 77 -1.04 -22.06 -0.47
CA ALA A 77 -0.26 -22.83 -1.45
C ALA A 77 0.82 -21.96 -2.15
N GLY A 78 0.74 -20.64 -2.03
CA GLY A 78 1.72 -19.69 -2.57
C GLY A 78 1.22 -18.24 -2.48
N GLY A 79 1.95 -17.33 -3.11
CA GLY A 79 1.58 -15.91 -3.23
C GLY A 79 2.05 -15.03 -2.06
N PRO A 80 1.41 -13.85 -1.86
CA PRO A 80 1.80 -12.91 -0.81
C PRO A 80 1.81 -13.56 0.58
N GLY A 81 2.95 -13.51 1.26
CA GLY A 81 3.16 -14.10 2.59
C GLY A 81 3.63 -15.56 2.59
N PHE A 82 3.62 -16.27 1.45
CA PHE A 82 4.15 -17.63 1.36
C PHE A 82 4.79 -17.93 0.01
N SER A 83 6.11 -18.14 0.04
CA SER A 83 6.85 -18.72 -1.07
C SER A 83 7.11 -20.21 -0.76
N PRO A 84 6.44 -21.16 -1.44
CA PRO A 84 6.63 -22.59 -1.23
C PRO A 84 8.04 -23.00 -1.69
N ARG A 85 8.72 -23.86 -0.93
CA ARG A 85 10.05 -24.36 -1.31
C ARG A 85 9.98 -25.66 -2.09
N ARG A 86 8.88 -26.40 -1.93
CA ARG A 86 8.63 -27.67 -2.63
C ARG A 86 7.30 -27.61 -3.37
N PRO A 87 7.20 -28.27 -4.54
CA PRO A 87 5.93 -28.39 -5.25
C PRO A 87 4.90 -29.08 -4.34
N GLY A 88 3.69 -28.53 -4.28
CA GLY A 88 2.60 -29.04 -3.44
C GLY A 88 2.68 -28.67 -1.94
N GLU A 89 3.71 -27.92 -1.50
CA GLU A 89 3.79 -27.46 -0.12
C GLU A 89 2.65 -26.49 0.20
N ARG A 90 1.91 -26.78 1.27
CA ARG A 90 0.90 -25.88 1.81
C ARG A 90 1.20 -25.60 3.28
N ARG A 91 1.12 -24.34 3.68
CA ARG A 91 1.36 -23.95 5.07
C ARG A 91 0.27 -23.01 5.56
N ARG A 92 -0.24 -23.29 6.76
CA ARG A 92 -1.14 -22.37 7.45
C ARG A 92 -0.32 -21.18 7.95
N LYS A 93 -0.67 -19.98 7.48
CA LYS A 93 0.00 -18.72 7.86
C LYS A 93 -1.03 -17.63 8.14
N MET A 94 -0.63 -16.70 8.99
CA MET A 94 -1.39 -15.49 9.27
C MET A 94 -1.12 -14.46 8.18
N VAL A 95 -2.20 -13.84 7.71
CA VAL A 95 -2.20 -12.78 6.70
C VAL A 95 -3.28 -11.77 7.05
N ARG A 96 -3.16 -10.55 6.55
CA ARG A 96 -4.15 -9.50 6.77
C ARG A 96 -5.14 -9.45 5.61
N GLY A 97 -6.39 -9.12 5.92
CA GLY A 97 -7.42 -8.91 4.91
C GLY A 97 -7.16 -7.72 3.99
N SER A 98 -8.00 -7.58 2.99
CA SER A 98 -7.87 -6.61 1.91
C SER A 98 -8.32 -5.19 2.27
N ARG A 99 -9.01 -5.00 3.38
CA ARG A 99 -9.49 -3.68 3.81
C ARG A 99 -8.44 -2.94 4.62
N VAL A 100 -8.23 -1.67 4.29
CA VAL A 100 -7.31 -0.77 4.99
C VAL A 100 -7.87 -0.39 6.36
N SER A 101 -7.02 -0.45 7.38
CA SER A 101 -7.30 -0.12 8.78
C SER A 101 -6.14 0.65 9.41
N GLU A 102 -6.37 1.22 10.58
CA GLU A 102 -5.39 2.03 11.33
C GLU A 102 -4.10 1.28 11.72
N ASP A 103 -4.16 -0.05 11.82
CA ASP A 103 -2.99 -0.86 12.17
C ASP A 103 -1.94 -0.96 11.03
N ILE A 104 -2.29 -0.52 9.82
CA ILE A 104 -1.40 -0.60 8.66
C ILE A 104 -0.29 0.43 8.78
N VAL A 105 0.94 -0.02 8.59
CA VAL A 105 2.12 0.85 8.63
C VAL A 105 2.54 1.30 7.23
N GLN A 106 2.37 0.43 6.23
CA GLN A 106 2.72 0.74 4.84
C GLN A 106 1.60 0.36 3.88
N LEU A 107 1.26 1.26 2.96
CA LEU A 107 0.44 0.97 1.78
C LEU A 107 1.28 1.07 0.51
N ASN A 108 1.04 0.12 -0.38
CA ASN A 108 1.59 0.10 -1.72
C ASN A 108 0.49 0.51 -2.69
N VAL A 109 0.79 1.52 -3.52
CA VAL A 109 -0.16 2.07 -4.48
C VAL A 109 0.51 2.24 -5.85
N VAL A 110 -0.28 2.16 -6.90
CA VAL A 110 0.16 2.33 -8.29
C VAL A 110 -0.58 3.51 -8.91
N ILE A 111 0.13 4.31 -9.71
CA ILE A 111 -0.48 5.39 -10.49
C ILE A 111 -1.27 4.80 -11.64
N THR A 112 -2.56 5.12 -11.70
CA THR A 112 -3.46 4.71 -12.79
C THR A 112 -3.80 5.84 -13.75
N LYS A 113 -3.87 7.07 -13.25
CA LYS A 113 -3.95 8.28 -14.09
C LYS A 113 -2.89 9.28 -13.64
N TRP A 114 -2.18 9.82 -14.63
CA TRP A 114 -1.15 10.83 -14.42
C TRP A 114 -1.78 12.22 -14.45
N GLY A 115 -1.37 13.06 -13.49
CA GLY A 115 -1.72 14.48 -13.48
C GLY A 115 -0.83 15.32 -14.40
N GLU A 116 -1.03 16.63 -14.35
CA GLU A 116 -0.36 17.60 -15.23
C GLU A 116 1.14 17.79 -14.94
N LYS A 117 1.58 17.57 -13.69
CA LYS A 117 2.98 17.75 -13.27
C LYS A 117 3.65 16.42 -12.96
N PRO A 118 4.89 16.16 -13.39
CA PRO A 118 5.59 14.92 -13.11
C PRO A 118 5.77 14.70 -11.61
N VAL A 119 5.60 13.44 -11.17
CA VAL A 119 5.72 13.01 -9.76
C VAL A 119 7.08 13.41 -9.17
N GLU A 120 8.13 13.45 -10.00
CA GLU A 120 9.49 13.82 -9.60
C GLU A 120 9.59 15.26 -9.10
N GLU A 121 8.89 16.20 -9.71
CA GLU A 121 8.89 17.61 -9.29
C GLU A 121 8.10 17.83 -8.00
N ILE A 122 7.07 17.01 -7.78
CA ILE A 122 6.20 17.12 -6.59
C ILE A 122 6.89 16.53 -5.35
N ILE A 123 7.74 15.51 -5.54
CA ILE A 123 8.42 14.80 -4.45
C ILE A 123 9.77 15.41 -4.10
N GLN A 124 10.39 16.17 -5.02
CA GLN A 124 11.69 16.79 -4.78
C GLN A 124 11.78 17.99 -3.81
N PRO A 125 10.73 18.58 -3.23
CA PRO A 125 10.92 19.52 -2.13
C PRO A 125 10.69 18.85 -0.77
N LYS A 126 11.47 17.81 -0.39
CA LYS A 126 11.72 17.45 1.03
C LYS A 126 12.79 16.38 1.34
N GLU A 127 13.91 16.33 0.63
CA GLU A 127 15.16 15.93 1.29
C GLU A 127 15.72 17.13 2.09
N ALA A 128 15.05 17.48 3.19
CA ALA A 128 15.57 18.46 4.12
C ALA A 128 15.42 17.96 5.57
N LYS A 129 16.54 17.40 6.04
CA LYS A 129 17.08 17.42 7.40
C LYS A 129 16.24 16.82 8.55
N GLN A 130 16.78 15.75 9.11
CA GLN A 130 17.04 15.57 10.54
C GLN A 130 18.28 14.66 10.61
N GLY A 131 19.48 15.11 11.00
CA GLY A 131 19.79 16.05 12.08
C GLY A 131 20.35 15.23 13.22
#